data_AF-A0A1M7YA35-F1
#
_entry.id   AF-A0A1M7YA35-F1
#
_cell.length_a   1.000
_cell.length_b   1.000
_cell.length_c   1.000
_cell.angle_alpha   90.00
_cell.angle_beta   90.00
_cell.angle_gamma   90.00
#
_symmetry.space_group_name_H-M   'P 1'
#
loop_
_entity.id
_entity.type
_entity.pdbx_description
1 polymer ?
#
loop_
_entity_poly.entity_id
_entity_poly.type
_entity_poly.pdbx_seq_one_letter_code
_entity_poly.pdbx_strand_id
1 'polypeptide(L)' 'MKQPATTSQKIGNFAASLGACLIFVYVFLPFLTESVTILNRMSQYLDNNGIDPTRYYYTDVEQVKESEEYLQTALNGY' A
#
# COMPACT_ATOMS: atom_id res chain seq x y z
N MET A 1 -2.87 -40.51 -2.20
CA MET A 1 -1.51 -39.97 -1.98
C MET A 1 -1.33 -38.76 -2.89
N LYS A 2 -1.19 -37.55 -2.36
CA LYS A 2 -1.04 -36.31 -3.15
C LYS A 2 0.46 -36.13 -3.45
N GLN A 3 0.85 -36.13 -4.73
CA GLN A 3 2.25 -35.98 -5.15
C GLN A 3 2.84 -34.64 -4.64
N PRO A 4 4.14 -34.60 -4.28
CA PRO A 4 4.79 -33.38 -3.82
C PRO A 4 4.84 -32.34 -4.95
N ALA A 5 4.36 -31.13 -4.68
CA ALA A 5 4.28 -30.07 -5.67
C ALA A 5 5.69 -29.66 -6.15
N THR A 6 5.89 -29.70 -7.46
CA THR A 6 7.13 -29.27 -8.14
C THR A 6 7.33 -27.75 -7.99
N THR A 7 8.57 -27.27 -8.09
CA THR A 7 8.89 -25.83 -7.95
C THR A 7 8.08 -24.96 -8.92
N SER A 8 7.81 -25.44 -10.14
CA SER A 8 6.95 -24.75 -11.11
C SER A 8 5.49 -24.64 -10.66
N GLN A 9 4.95 -25.66 -9.97
CA GLN A 9 3.61 -25.60 -9.40
C GLN A 9 3.53 -24.62 -8.23
N LYS A 10 4.61 -24.49 -7.43
CA LYS A 10 4.66 -23.50 -6.34
C LYS A 10 4.67 -22.07 -6.87
N ILE A 11 5.44 -21.80 -7.92
CA ILE A 11 5.48 -20.48 -8.58
C ILE A 11 4.12 -20.17 -9.23
N GLY A 12 3.50 -21.14 -9.90
CA GLY A 12 2.16 -20.97 -10.48
C GLY A 12 1.12 -20.63 -9.42
N ASN A 13 1.12 -21.33 -8.28
CA ASN A 13 0.21 -21.04 -7.18
C ASN A 13 0.50 -19.66 -6.55
N PHE A 14 1.77 -19.28 -6.43
CA PHE A 14 2.16 -17.96 -5.93
C PHE A 14 1.66 -16.86 -6.88
N ALA A 15 1.94 -16.97 -8.17
CA ALA A 15 1.49 -16.02 -9.19
C ALA A 15 -0.05 -15.93 -9.23
N ALA A 16 -0.76 -17.05 -9.11
CA ALA A 16 -2.21 -17.07 -9.02
C ALA A 16 -2.73 -16.37 -7.75
N SER A 17 -2.11 -16.61 -6.60
CA SER A 17 -2.48 -15.94 -5.35
C SER A 17 -2.19 -14.43 -5.38
N LEU A 18 -1.06 -14.04 -5.97
CA LEU A 18 -0.67 -12.64 -6.13
C LEU A 18 -1.63 -11.95 -7.10
N GLY A 19 -1.94 -12.56 -8.23
CA GLY A 19 -2.91 -12.05 -9.19
C GLY A 19 -4.31 -11.91 -8.58
N ALA A 20 -4.78 -12.89 -7.81
CA ALA A 20 -6.04 -12.80 -7.09
C ALA A 20 -6.05 -11.65 -6.07
N CYS A 21 -4.95 -11.46 -5.33
CA CYS A 21 -4.81 -10.37 -4.38
C CYS A 21 -4.83 -9.00 -5.08
N LEU A 22 -4.13 -8.87 -6.21
CA LEU A 22 -4.12 -7.65 -7.02
C LEU A 22 -5.52 -7.34 -7.58
N ILE A 23 -6.23 -8.33 -8.12
CA ILE A 23 -7.61 -8.14 -8.60
C ILE A 23 -8.53 -7.70 -7.45
N PHE A 24 -8.38 -8.31 -6.27
CA PHE A 24 -9.16 -7.91 -5.10
C PHE A 24 -8.92 -6.45 -4.72
N VAL A 25 -7.65 -6.03 -4.63
CA VAL A 25 -7.29 -4.66 -4.22
C VAL A 25 -7.67 -3.62 -5.26
N TYR A 26 -7.44 -3.89 -6.55
CA TYR A 26 -7.62 -2.89 -7.61
C TYR A 26 -9.00 -2.89 -8.26
N VAL A 27 -9.78 -3.96 -8.10
CA VAL A 27 -11.11 -4.06 -8.74
C VAL A 27 -12.21 -4.21 -7.68
N PHE A 28 -12.09 -5.16 -6.77
CA PHE A 28 -13.16 -5.46 -5.83
C PHE A 28 -13.27 -4.43 -4.70
N LEU A 29 -12.13 -3.99 -4.15
CA LEU A 29 -12.07 -2.98 -3.11
C LEU A 29 -12.66 -1.61 -3.55
N PRO A 30 -12.32 -1.04 -4.74
CA PRO A 30 -12.96 0.19 -5.20
C PRO A 30 -14.46 0.01 -5.45
N PHE A 31 -14.88 -1.12 -6.02
CA PHE A 31 -16.30 -1.42 -6.20
C PHE A 31 -17.08 -1.42 -4.87
N LEU A 32 -16.52 -2.05 -3.82
CA LEU A 32 -17.11 -2.00 -2.48
C LEU A 32 -17.09 -0.58 -1.89
N THR A 33 -15.99 0.15 -2.09
CA THR A 33 -15.82 1.52 -1.60
C THR A 33 -16.84 2.48 -2.20
N GLU A 34 -17.16 2.32 -3.48
CA GLU A 34 -18.22 3.09 -4.17
C GLU A 34 -19.62 2.68 -3.73
N SER A 35 -19.84 1.40 -3.41
CA SER A 35 -21.13 0.88 -2.94
C SER A 35 -21.50 1.31 -1.52
N VAL A 36 -20.49 1.63 -0.69
CA VAL A 36 -20.69 2.09 0.68
C VAL A 36 -20.66 3.62 0.70
N THR A 37 -21.85 4.22 0.79
CA THR A 37 -22.05 5.68 0.76
C THR A 37 -21.16 6.44 1.76
N ILE A 38 -20.82 5.85 2.91
CA ILE A 38 -19.93 6.47 3.91
C ILE A 38 -18.47 6.56 3.43
N LEU A 39 -18.01 5.55 2.70
CA LEU A 39 -16.62 5.43 2.25
C LEU A 39 -16.41 6.22 0.96
N ASN A 40 -17.41 6.22 0.07
CA ASN A 40 -17.48 7.12 -1.08
C ASN A 40 -17.48 8.61 -0.64
N ARG A 41 -18.25 8.96 0.39
CA ARG A 41 -18.22 10.34 0.95
C ARG A 41 -16.85 10.71 1.54
N MET A 42 -16.19 9.80 2.25
CA MET A 42 -14.83 10.07 2.75
C MET A 42 -13.82 10.22 1.61
N SER A 43 -13.88 9.36 0.59
CA SER A 43 -13.01 9.46 -0.59
C SER A 43 -13.22 10.79 -1.33
N GLN A 44 -14.46 11.20 -1.54
CA GLN A 44 -14.79 12.51 -2.12
C GLN A 44 -14.33 13.67 -1.22
N TYR A 45 -14.42 13.52 0.10
CA TYR A 45 -13.96 14.55 1.04
C TYR A 45 -12.44 14.71 1.00
N LEU A 46 -11.69 13.62 0.89
CA LEU A 46 -10.23 13.63 0.76
C LEU A 46 -9.80 14.28 -0.57
N ASP A 47 -10.45 13.89 -1.68
CA ASP A 47 -10.16 14.42 -3.01
C ASP A 47 -10.50 15.91 -3.14
N ASN A 48 -11.68 16.33 -2.64
CA ASN A 48 -12.09 17.74 -2.65
C ASN A 48 -11.23 18.65 -1.77
N ASN A 49 -10.55 18.11 -0.75
CA ASN A 49 -9.61 18.86 0.08
C ASN A 49 -8.17 18.78 -0.44
N GLY A 50 -7.93 18.15 -1.59
CA GLY A 50 -6.59 17.97 -2.17
C GLY A 50 -5.67 17.08 -1.33
N ILE A 51 -6.24 16.25 -0.45
CA ILE A 51 -5.49 15.31 0.36
C ILE A 51 -5.34 14.04 -0.48
N ASP A 52 -4.22 13.95 -1.17
CA ASP A 52 -3.77 12.69 -1.78
C ASP A 52 -3.28 11.76 -0.64
N PRO A 53 -4.02 10.69 -0.31
CA PRO A 53 -3.64 9.78 0.78
C PRO A 53 -2.30 9.11 0.49
N THR A 54 -1.99 8.89 -0.79
CA THR A 54 -0.71 8.34 -1.24
C THR A 54 0.44 9.25 -0.83
N ARG A 55 0.24 10.58 -0.91
CA ARG A 55 1.22 11.57 -0.45
C ARG A 55 1.35 11.61 1.08
N TYR A 56 0.25 11.41 1.80
CA TYR A 56 0.24 11.41 3.27
C TYR A 56 1.01 10.24 3.90
N TYR A 57 1.15 9.12 3.20
CA TYR A 57 2.01 8.01 3.64
C TYR A 57 3.49 8.23 3.33
N TYR A 58 3.84 9.10 2.37
CA TYR A 58 5.23 9.41 2.03
C TYR A 58 5.80 10.59 2.82
N THR A 59 4.96 11.44 3.43
CA THR A 59 5.43 12.50 4.34
C THR A 59 6.19 11.95 5.55
N ASP A 60 5.85 10.74 5.99
CA ASP A 60 6.56 10.07 7.09
C ASP A 60 8.01 9.73 6.69
N VAL A 61 8.26 9.40 5.43
CA VAL A 61 9.60 9.07 4.91
C VAL A 61 10.48 10.31 4.82
N GLU A 62 9.92 11.45 4.40
CA GLU A 62 10.66 12.73 4.38
C GLU A 62 10.99 13.22 5.80
N GLN A 63 10.05 13.11 6.75
CA GLN A 63 10.28 13.51 8.15
C GLN A 63 11.27 12.59 8.88
N VAL A 64 11.26 11.28 8.58
CA VAL A 64 12.26 10.35 9.11
C VAL A 64 13.64 10.69 8.57
N LYS A 65 13.77 10.97 7.27
CA LYS A 65 15.05 11.37 6.68
C LYS A 65 15.59 12.67 7.27
N GLU A 66 14.74 13.67 7.45
CA GLU A 66 15.12 14.94 8.09
C GLU A 66 15.57 14.71 9.54
N SER A 67 14.86 13.84 10.29
CA SER A 67 15.24 13.47 11.65
C SER A 67 16.58 12.72 11.70
N GLU A 68 16.85 11.82 10.75
CA GLU A 68 18.13 11.12 10.62
C GLU A 68 19.29 12.07 10.32
N GLU A 69 19.11 13.03 9.41
CA GLU A 69 20.11 14.07 9.10
C GLU A 69 20.38 14.98 10.30
N TYR A 70 19.34 15.37 11.05
CA TYR A 70 19.48 16.10 12.31
C TYR A 70 20.23 15.30 13.36
N LEU A 71 19.90 14.01 13.54
CA LEU A 71 20.59 13.13 14.49
C LEU A 71 22.05 12.95 14.12
N GLN A 72 22.33 12.75 12.83
CA GLN A 72 23.69 12.58 12.32
C GLN A 72 24.50 13.86 12.50
N THR A 73 23.89 15.03 12.29
CA THR A 73 24.53 16.32 12.54
C THR A 73 24.81 16.55 14.03
N ALA A 74 23.89 16.14 14.91
CA ALA A 74 24.08 16.25 16.36
C ALA A 74 25.15 15.29 16.90
N LEU A 75 25.22 14.07 16.36
CA LEU A 75 26.15 13.02 16.79
C LEU A 75 27.55 13.21 16.20
N ASN A 76 27.64 13.64 14.95
CA ASN A 76 28.89 13.76 14.20
C ASN A 76 29.26 15.22 13.96
N GLY A 77 28.78 16.15 14.79
CA GLY A 77 28.94 17.60 14.61
C GLY A 77 30.36 17.99 14.18
N TYR A 78 30.47 18.32 12.88
CA TYR A 78 31.66 18.69 12.10
C TYR A 78 32.91 17.78 12.19
#